data_AF-A0A9W7SLC4-F1
#
_entry.id   AF-A0A9W7SLC4-F1
#
_cell.length_a   1.000
_cell.length_b   1.000
_cell.length_c   1.000
_cell.angle_alpha   90.00
_cell.angle_beta   90.00
_cell.angle_gamma   90.00
#
_symmetry.space_group_name_H-M   'P 1'
#
loop_
_entity.id
_entity.type
_entity.pdbx_description
1 polymer ?
#
loop_
_entity_poly.entity_id
_entity_poly.type
_entity_poly.pdbx_seq_one_letter_code
_entity_poly.pdbx_strand_id
1 'polypeptide(L)'
;MTVEASMVVSSDMSLYKEDALLPSFFHRNGLSRADVDACHDFAATVFPRYTIEAAREQGGCSYTLVASGTRHEPAIRNTETMGPYRTIVQFRLLKHAVDMEMVEAARQASHAAPETWSLGVVEVADGSVALQAVAMTCLPGRRFSDVQPRCDVLSSKDLSRMKVLLESLSGFLAEGWKSGLGGRTGMECCGGRVGKSLCFRLEKLARDLPTNELRRSASQVVTAVRGGALDGLPIVLTHGDLLPSNILVGPASWRIRGVIDWAEAEWLPFGICLYGLEHLLGCMETAVGSRPKFVYYRQAKELRDGFWGLLLEQIPELENPELLAQVMLARDVGVCLWRGFAWDDGAIDRVVNVDDDEEEVAFLEAFLGLRSTAAWHDSMIDSQL
;
A
#
# COMPACT_ATOMS: atom_id res chain seq x y z
N MET A 1 34.14 11.86 66.97
CA MET A 1 34.52 13.01 66.13
C MET A 1 33.69 12.93 64.87
N THR A 2 32.51 13.54 64.98
CA THR A 2 31.47 13.63 63.97
C THR A 2 31.47 15.10 63.54
N VAL A 3 31.59 15.36 62.24
CA VAL A 3 31.49 16.70 61.69
C VAL A 3 30.29 16.71 60.73
N GLU A 4 29.29 17.50 61.10
CA GLU A 4 28.19 17.93 60.25
C GLU A 4 28.66 18.90 59.17
N ALA A 5 28.05 18.83 57.98
CA ALA A 5 27.76 19.98 57.12
C ALA A 5 26.64 19.52 56.14
N SER A 6 25.39 19.88 56.42
CA SER A 6 24.70 21.08 55.95
C SER A 6 24.01 20.87 54.60
N MET A 7 22.68 20.94 54.67
CA MET A 7 21.73 21.04 53.58
C MET A 7 22.04 22.22 52.65
N VAL A 8 22.07 21.95 51.35
CA VAL A 8 21.60 22.89 50.33
C VAL A 8 20.61 22.14 49.45
N VAL A 9 19.34 22.41 49.67
CA VAL A 9 18.25 22.06 48.75
C VAL A 9 18.39 23.02 47.57
N SER A 10 18.93 22.52 46.44
CA SER A 10 18.83 23.22 45.16
C SER A 10 17.68 22.62 44.38
N SER A 11 16.57 23.33 44.44
CA SER A 11 15.40 23.20 43.58
C SER A 11 15.78 23.35 42.12
N ASP A 12 15.81 22.25 41.36
CA ASP A 12 15.55 22.31 39.92
C ASP A 12 15.12 20.94 39.36
N MET A 13 14.10 20.35 39.98
CA MET A 13 13.54 19.05 39.61
C MET A 13 12.12 19.20 39.02
N SER A 14 11.85 20.32 38.35
CA SER A 14 10.52 20.65 37.84
C SER A 14 10.48 21.20 36.39
N LEU A 15 11.51 21.00 35.58
CA LEU A 15 11.55 21.46 34.17
C LEU A 15 11.53 20.36 33.10
N TYR A 16 11.31 19.09 33.47
CA TYR A 16 11.12 17.99 32.51
C TYR A 16 9.73 17.35 32.66
N LYS A 17 8.68 18.17 32.56
CA LYS A 17 7.31 17.68 32.33
C LYS A 17 6.86 18.14 30.95
N GLU A 18 6.55 17.16 30.10
CA GLU A 18 5.83 17.25 28.81
C GLU A 18 6.61 17.60 27.54
N ASP A 19 7.75 16.95 27.29
CA ASP A 19 8.12 16.66 25.89
C ASP A 19 7.42 15.36 25.47
N ALA A 20 6.13 15.46 25.15
CA ALA A 20 5.55 14.46 24.26
C ALA A 20 6.39 14.50 22.97
N LEU A 21 6.95 13.38 22.56
CA LEU A 21 7.70 13.31 21.30
C LEU A 21 6.79 13.79 20.15
N LEU A 22 7.34 14.63 19.28
CA LEU A 22 6.63 15.14 18.11
C LEU A 22 6.32 13.96 17.16
N PRO A 23 5.11 13.88 16.56
CA PRO A 23 4.81 12.79 15.64
C PRO A 23 5.79 12.77 14.46
N SER A 24 6.19 11.57 14.01
CA SER A 24 7.22 11.37 12.99
C SER A 24 6.99 12.16 11.69
N PHE A 25 5.73 12.28 11.25
CA PHE A 25 5.34 13.10 10.11
C PHE A 25 5.81 14.57 10.26
N PHE A 26 5.57 15.20 11.42
CA PHE A 26 5.97 16.59 11.64
C PHE A 26 7.48 16.71 11.80
N HIS A 27 8.09 15.81 12.57
CA HIS A 27 9.54 15.84 12.81
C HIS A 27 10.35 15.73 11.52
N ARG A 28 10.03 14.77 10.64
CA ARG A 28 10.74 14.57 9.37
C ARG A 28 10.58 15.73 8.39
N ASN A 29 9.49 16.48 8.51
CA ASN A 29 9.18 17.59 7.62
C ASN A 29 9.51 18.97 8.23
N GLY A 30 10.27 19.00 9.34
CA GLY A 30 10.70 20.24 9.97
C GLY A 30 9.55 21.07 10.56
N LEU A 31 8.43 20.44 10.87
CA LEU A 31 7.27 21.08 11.47
C LEU A 31 7.34 21.02 13.01
N SER A 32 6.57 21.88 13.66
CA SER A 32 6.57 22.10 15.10
C SER A 32 5.35 21.48 15.80
N ARG A 33 5.34 21.55 17.14
CA ARG A 33 4.16 21.17 17.93
C ARG A 33 2.94 22.05 17.62
N ALA A 34 3.15 23.35 17.36
CA ALA A 34 2.07 24.26 16.99
C ALA A 34 1.36 23.81 15.71
N ASP A 35 2.09 23.19 14.77
CA ASP A 35 1.51 22.66 13.54
C ASP A 35 0.66 21.39 13.78
N VAL A 36 0.99 20.62 14.83
CA VAL A 36 0.14 19.52 15.30
C VAL A 36 -1.18 20.09 15.83
N ASP A 37 -1.10 21.10 16.69
CA ASP A 37 -2.26 21.73 17.29
C ASP A 37 -3.16 22.36 16.22
N ALA A 38 -2.57 23.00 15.20
CA ALA A 38 -3.30 23.53 14.04
C ALA A 38 -4.11 22.45 13.29
N CYS A 39 -3.55 21.24 13.12
CA CYS A 39 -4.27 20.12 12.52
C CYS A 39 -5.46 19.66 13.39
N HIS A 40 -5.27 19.59 14.72
CA HIS A 40 -6.34 19.22 15.66
C HIS A 40 -7.44 20.28 15.70
N ASP A 41 -7.08 21.56 15.78
CA ASP A 41 -8.03 22.68 15.79
C ASP A 41 -8.84 22.75 14.49
N PHE A 42 -8.18 22.52 13.36
CA PHE A 42 -8.86 22.42 12.06
C PHE A 42 -9.88 21.27 12.07
N ALA A 43 -9.48 20.07 12.49
CA ALA A 43 -10.37 18.91 12.56
C ALA A 43 -11.53 19.14 13.53
N ALA A 44 -11.28 19.72 14.71
CA ALA A 44 -12.31 20.07 15.69
C ALA A 44 -13.29 21.12 15.14
N THR A 45 -12.82 22.05 14.30
CA THR A 45 -13.68 23.04 13.65
C THR A 45 -14.59 22.41 12.58
N VAL A 46 -14.05 21.45 11.81
CA VAL A 46 -14.81 20.72 10.78
C VAL A 46 -15.82 19.75 11.42
N PHE A 47 -15.44 19.11 12.52
CA PHE A 47 -16.21 18.10 13.25
C PHE A 47 -16.49 18.53 14.70
N PRO A 48 -17.26 19.61 14.94
CA PRO A 48 -17.40 20.25 16.27
C PRO A 48 -18.11 19.40 17.34
N ARG A 49 -18.67 18.27 16.95
CA ARG A 49 -19.34 17.33 17.87
C ARG A 49 -18.62 15.99 18.02
N TYR A 50 -17.49 15.83 17.35
CA TYR A 50 -16.72 14.60 17.38
C TYR A 50 -15.56 14.78 18.36
N THR A 51 -15.20 13.72 19.05
CA THR A 51 -13.91 13.64 19.73
C THR A 51 -12.83 13.42 18.69
N ILE A 52 -11.80 14.27 18.70
CA ILE A 52 -10.66 14.18 17.79
C ILE A 52 -9.48 13.57 18.54
N GLU A 53 -8.94 12.47 18.02
CA GLU A 53 -7.78 11.79 18.60
C GLU A 53 -6.77 11.45 17.50
N ALA A 54 -5.48 11.47 17.82
CA ALA A 54 -4.48 10.93 16.91
C ALA A 54 -4.71 9.42 16.73
N ALA A 55 -4.67 8.94 15.49
CA ALA A 55 -4.70 7.51 15.24
C ALA A 55 -3.50 6.84 15.93
N ARG A 56 -3.72 5.66 16.52
CA ARG A 56 -2.66 4.90 17.20
C ARG A 56 -1.49 4.58 16.27
N GLU A 57 -1.79 4.42 14.99
CA GLU A 57 -0.84 4.10 13.94
C GLU A 57 -0.87 5.22 12.92
N GLN A 58 0.29 5.76 12.62
CA GLN A 58 0.49 6.89 11.73
C GLN A 58 1.11 6.43 10.42
N GLY A 59 0.76 7.13 9.34
CA GLY A 59 1.34 6.88 8.02
C GLY A 59 2.71 7.53 7.87
N GLY A 60 3.46 7.09 6.84
CA GLY A 60 4.69 7.75 6.42
C GLY A 60 4.43 9.17 5.89
N CYS A 61 3.46 9.26 4.97
CA CYS A 61 3.18 10.45 4.16
C CYS A 61 2.04 11.34 4.71
N SER A 62 1.44 10.96 5.84
CA SER A 62 0.28 11.66 6.40
C SER A 62 0.32 11.69 7.93
N TYR A 63 -0.25 12.75 8.50
CA TYR A 63 -0.72 12.75 9.88
C TYR A 63 -2.20 12.38 9.92
N THR A 64 -2.55 11.37 10.71
CA THR A 64 -3.88 10.76 10.71
C THR A 64 -4.56 10.96 12.05
N LEU A 65 -5.75 11.53 12.04
CA LEU A 65 -6.67 11.66 13.17
C LEU A 65 -7.88 10.74 12.97
N VAL A 66 -8.48 10.36 14.09
CA VAL A 66 -9.79 9.70 14.13
C VAL A 66 -10.76 10.69 14.77
N ALA A 67 -11.74 11.12 14.00
CA ALA A 67 -12.90 11.82 14.52
C ALA A 67 -13.97 10.79 14.90
N SER A 68 -14.43 10.79 16.15
CA SER A 68 -15.49 9.89 16.64
C SER A 68 -16.69 10.68 17.18
N GLY A 69 -17.85 10.51 16.56
CA GLY A 69 -19.10 11.20 16.91
C GLY A 69 -20.16 10.24 17.43
N THR A 70 -21.38 10.71 17.67
CA THR A 70 -22.53 9.83 17.99
C THR A 70 -23.36 9.54 16.74
N ARG A 71 -24.11 8.42 16.70
CA ARG A 71 -24.88 7.96 15.51
C ARG A 71 -25.99 8.92 15.03
N HIS A 72 -26.19 10.05 15.70
CA HIS A 72 -27.25 11.03 15.41
C HIS A 72 -26.70 12.41 15.04
N GLU A 73 -25.41 12.51 14.70
CA GLU A 73 -24.76 13.78 14.38
C GLU A 73 -24.43 13.90 12.89
N PRO A 74 -24.61 15.10 12.31
CA PRO A 74 -24.20 15.35 10.93
C PRO A 74 -22.70 15.12 10.75
N ALA A 75 -22.32 14.59 9.58
CA ALA A 75 -20.97 14.15 9.29
C ALA A 75 -19.96 15.28 9.29
N ILE A 76 -20.31 16.38 8.65
CA ILE A 76 -19.44 17.51 8.36
C ILE A 76 -20.25 18.78 8.59
N ARG A 77 -19.60 19.86 9.02
CA ARG A 77 -20.25 21.17 9.15
C ARG A 77 -20.97 21.54 7.85
N ASN A 78 -22.24 21.92 7.96
CA ASN A 78 -23.13 22.32 6.85
C ASN A 78 -23.61 21.19 5.92
N THR A 79 -23.59 19.92 6.35
CA THR A 79 -24.28 18.82 5.64
C THR A 79 -25.47 18.31 6.44
N GLU A 80 -26.60 18.04 5.77
CA GLU A 80 -27.77 17.38 6.40
C GLU A 80 -27.60 15.86 6.51
N THR A 81 -26.54 15.31 5.92
CA THR A 81 -26.21 13.89 5.96
C THR A 81 -25.64 13.47 7.32
N MET A 82 -26.25 12.44 7.92
CA MET A 82 -25.72 11.79 9.12
C MET A 82 -24.33 11.21 8.84
N GLY A 83 -23.38 11.51 9.71
CA GLY A 83 -22.01 11.03 9.57
C GLY A 83 -21.79 9.60 10.04
N PRO A 84 -20.73 8.94 9.55
CA PRO A 84 -20.31 7.71 10.15
C PRO A 84 -19.87 7.96 11.60
N TYR A 85 -20.11 6.98 12.48
CA TYR A 85 -19.68 7.04 13.88
C TYR A 85 -18.18 7.36 14.02
N ARG A 86 -17.37 6.96 13.04
CA ARG A 86 -15.95 7.26 12.96
C ARG A 86 -15.56 7.69 11.55
N THR A 87 -14.78 8.76 11.48
CA THR A 87 -14.19 9.31 10.26
C THR A 87 -12.67 9.37 10.45
N ILE A 88 -11.93 9.00 9.42
CA ILE A 88 -10.48 9.19 9.39
C ILE A 88 -10.21 10.55 8.75
N VAL A 89 -9.38 11.37 9.39
CA VAL A 89 -8.94 12.66 8.84
C VAL A 89 -7.44 12.58 8.61
N GLN A 90 -6.98 12.91 7.41
CA GLN A 90 -5.56 12.90 7.08
C GLN A 90 -5.09 14.28 6.65
N PHE A 91 -3.91 14.66 7.11
CA PHE A 91 -3.17 15.83 6.68
C PHE A 91 -1.92 15.37 5.93
N ARG A 92 -1.79 15.80 4.67
CA ARG A 92 -0.72 15.36 3.76
C ARG A 92 -0.02 16.57 3.18
N LEU A 93 1.31 16.53 3.07
CA LEU A 93 2.01 17.53 2.25
C LEU A 93 1.51 17.47 0.82
N LEU A 94 1.51 18.59 0.10
CA LEU A 94 1.02 18.63 -1.29
C LEU A 94 1.76 17.66 -2.23
N LYS A 95 3.04 17.38 -1.97
CA LYS A 95 3.82 16.36 -2.71
C LYS A 95 3.30 14.92 -2.53
N HIS A 96 2.50 14.68 -1.49
CA HIS A 96 1.84 13.41 -1.15
C HIS A 96 0.32 13.55 -1.13
N ALA A 97 -0.21 14.60 -1.76
CA ALA A 97 -1.65 14.84 -1.82
C ALA A 97 -2.35 13.65 -2.47
N VAL A 98 -3.51 13.30 -1.93
CA VAL A 98 -4.41 12.35 -2.54
C VAL A 98 -5.09 13.03 -3.72
N ASP A 99 -5.05 12.38 -4.87
CA ASP A 99 -5.83 12.79 -6.04
C ASP A 99 -7.31 12.44 -5.81
N MET A 100 -8.13 13.48 -5.66
CA MET A 100 -9.55 13.33 -5.36
C MET A 100 -10.34 12.66 -6.50
N GLU A 101 -9.89 12.81 -7.75
CA GLU A 101 -10.51 12.12 -8.89
C GLU A 101 -10.18 10.62 -8.86
N MET A 102 -8.95 10.25 -8.49
CA MET A 102 -8.55 8.84 -8.41
C MET A 102 -9.24 8.10 -7.27
N VAL A 103 -9.40 8.71 -6.09
CA VAL A 103 -10.11 8.04 -4.98
C VAL A 103 -11.61 7.92 -5.22
N GLU A 104 -12.21 8.88 -5.93
CA GLU A 104 -13.61 8.77 -6.36
C GLU A 104 -13.75 7.65 -7.41
N ALA A 105 -12.83 7.58 -8.37
CA ALA A 105 -12.79 6.47 -9.33
C ALA A 105 -12.61 5.12 -8.63
N ALA A 106 -11.78 5.05 -7.57
CA ALA A 106 -11.61 3.84 -6.77
C ALA A 106 -12.90 3.42 -6.07
N ARG A 107 -13.64 4.38 -5.52
CA ARG A 107 -14.94 4.14 -4.88
C ARG A 107 -15.98 3.63 -5.87
N GLN A 108 -15.98 4.13 -7.10
CA GLN A 108 -16.87 3.68 -8.17
C GLN A 108 -16.49 2.29 -8.68
N ALA A 109 -15.18 2.00 -8.78
CA ALA A 109 -14.67 0.72 -9.25
C ALA A 109 -14.84 -0.42 -8.22
N SER A 110 -14.72 -0.12 -6.93
CA SER A 110 -14.88 -1.12 -5.88
C SER A 110 -15.49 -0.56 -4.60
N HIS A 111 -16.43 -1.33 -4.06
CA HIS A 111 -17.05 -1.07 -2.77
C HIS A 111 -16.07 -1.19 -1.59
N ALA A 112 -14.86 -1.75 -1.82
CA ALA A 112 -13.81 -1.87 -0.81
C ALA A 112 -13.01 -0.57 -0.60
N ALA A 113 -13.09 0.40 -1.52
CA ALA A 113 -12.46 1.71 -1.32
C ALA A 113 -13.28 2.60 -0.37
N PRO A 114 -12.63 3.42 0.48
CA PRO A 114 -13.33 4.35 1.35
C PRO A 114 -13.97 5.48 0.55
N GLU A 115 -15.10 5.98 1.03
CA GLU A 115 -15.63 7.25 0.55
C GLU A 115 -14.75 8.36 1.14
N THR A 116 -14.33 9.32 0.31
CA THR A 116 -13.32 10.32 0.65
C THR A 116 -13.82 11.71 0.26
N TRP A 117 -13.63 12.69 1.16
CA TRP A 117 -14.05 14.07 0.99
C TRP A 117 -12.87 15.00 1.17
N SER A 118 -12.76 16.01 0.30
CA SER A 118 -11.82 17.11 0.49
C SER A 118 -12.32 18.05 1.58
N LEU A 119 -11.46 18.36 2.55
CA LEU A 119 -11.73 19.37 3.58
C LEU A 119 -11.05 20.70 3.27
N GLY A 120 -10.18 20.75 2.25
CA GLY A 120 -9.40 21.92 1.87
C GLY A 120 -7.93 21.79 2.26
N VAL A 121 -7.33 22.93 2.63
CA VAL A 121 -5.90 23.04 2.96
C VAL A 121 -5.74 23.72 4.31
N VAL A 122 -4.78 23.24 5.10
CA VAL A 122 -4.32 23.88 6.34
C VAL A 122 -2.94 24.46 6.10
N GLU A 123 -2.80 25.76 6.31
CA GLU A 123 -1.50 26.43 6.30
C GLU A 123 -0.82 26.26 7.67
N VAL A 124 0.43 25.81 7.66
CA VAL A 124 1.26 25.54 8.84
C VAL A 124 2.65 26.17 8.65
N ALA A 125 3.49 26.14 9.69
CA ALA A 125 4.80 26.79 9.70
C ALA A 125 4.72 28.26 9.26
N ASP A 126 3.87 29.03 9.95
CA ASP A 126 3.61 30.45 9.69
C ASP A 126 3.18 30.74 8.24
N GLY A 127 2.48 29.80 7.60
CA GLY A 127 1.98 29.92 6.23
C GLY A 127 2.96 29.48 5.15
N SER A 128 4.15 29.01 5.52
CA SER A 128 5.15 28.55 4.54
C SER A 128 4.89 27.15 3.99
N VAL A 129 4.07 26.34 4.68
CA VAL A 129 3.75 24.96 4.28
C VAL A 129 2.24 24.77 4.22
N ALA A 130 1.78 24.13 3.15
CA ALA A 130 0.38 23.77 2.95
C ALA A 130 0.18 22.26 3.12
N LEU A 131 -0.78 21.88 3.97
CA LEU A 131 -1.21 20.50 4.16
C LEU A 131 -2.60 20.31 3.54
N GLN A 132 -2.75 19.38 2.60
CA GLN A 132 -4.05 18.92 2.15
C GLN A 132 -4.74 18.21 3.31
N ALA A 133 -5.98 18.60 3.61
CA ALA A 133 -6.83 17.93 4.59
C ALA A 133 -7.93 17.14 3.87
N VAL A 134 -8.00 15.84 4.16
CA VAL A 134 -9.04 14.94 3.62
C VAL A 134 -9.71 14.17 4.74
N ALA A 135 -11.00 13.92 4.60
CA ALA A 135 -11.76 13.01 5.45
C ALA A 135 -12.12 11.76 4.65
N MET A 136 -12.21 10.61 5.32
CA MET A 136 -12.65 9.38 4.68
C MET A 136 -13.39 8.46 5.66
N THR A 137 -14.24 7.58 5.13
CA THR A 137 -14.97 6.62 5.96
C THR A 137 -14.00 5.68 6.68
N CYS A 138 -14.24 5.48 7.99
CA CYS A 138 -13.49 4.49 8.75
C CYS A 138 -14.00 3.08 8.39
N LEU A 139 -13.31 2.42 7.45
CA LEU A 139 -13.65 1.06 7.03
C LEU A 139 -13.47 0.05 8.18
N PRO A 140 -14.36 -0.97 8.28
CA PRO A 140 -14.27 -1.97 9.32
C PRO A 140 -13.21 -3.03 8.98
N GLY A 141 -12.60 -3.64 9.99
CA GLY A 141 -11.68 -4.75 9.82
C GLY A 141 -10.39 -4.58 10.60
N ARG A 142 -9.49 -5.54 10.46
CA ARG A 142 -8.10 -5.47 10.94
C ARG A 142 -7.18 -5.48 9.74
N ARG A 143 -6.05 -4.77 9.78
CA ARG A 143 -5.05 -4.87 8.72
C ARG A 143 -4.55 -6.30 8.63
N PHE A 144 -4.39 -6.81 7.42
CA PHE A 144 -3.92 -8.17 7.22
C PHE A 144 -2.52 -8.35 7.80
N SER A 145 -1.65 -7.34 7.70
CA SER A 145 -0.30 -7.35 8.31
C SER A 145 -0.29 -7.73 9.80
N ASP A 146 -1.34 -7.39 10.54
CA ASP A 146 -1.48 -7.62 12.00
C ASP A 146 -1.96 -9.04 12.35
N VAL A 147 -2.47 -9.76 11.35
CA VAL A 147 -3.04 -11.11 11.50
C VAL A 147 -2.42 -12.12 10.55
N GLN A 148 -1.49 -11.68 9.70
CA GLN A 148 -0.77 -12.50 8.74
C GLN A 148 0.02 -13.59 9.48
N PRO A 149 -0.15 -14.87 9.11
CA PRO A 149 0.68 -15.95 9.65
C PRO A 149 2.17 -15.67 9.44
N ARG A 150 2.98 -15.88 10.48
CA ARG A 150 4.44 -15.66 10.46
C ARG A 150 5.22 -16.98 10.56
N CYS A 151 4.64 -18.04 10.01
CA CYS A 151 5.18 -19.40 10.02
C CYS A 151 5.25 -19.95 8.60
N ASP A 152 6.18 -20.84 8.34
CA ASP A 152 6.36 -21.47 7.03
C ASP A 152 5.26 -22.50 6.70
N VAL A 153 4.68 -23.14 7.72
CA VAL A 153 3.55 -24.08 7.60
C VAL A 153 2.29 -23.47 8.17
N LEU A 154 1.26 -23.34 7.35
CA LEU A 154 -0.05 -22.91 7.83
C LEU A 154 -0.74 -24.03 8.62
N SER A 155 -1.37 -23.66 9.74
CA SER A 155 -2.34 -24.54 10.40
C SER A 155 -3.56 -24.77 9.51
N SER A 156 -4.32 -25.85 9.71
CA SER A 156 -5.56 -26.09 8.92
C SER A 156 -6.57 -24.93 9.02
N LYS A 157 -6.56 -24.23 10.17
CA LYS A 157 -7.39 -23.05 10.41
C LYS A 157 -6.92 -21.86 9.59
N ASP A 158 -5.62 -21.59 9.59
CA ASP A 158 -5.06 -20.46 8.84
C ASP A 158 -5.07 -20.71 7.34
N LEU A 159 -4.87 -21.96 6.90
CA LEU A 159 -5.04 -22.34 5.50
C LEU A 159 -6.47 -22.05 5.01
N SER A 160 -7.49 -22.47 5.77
CA SER A 160 -8.90 -22.18 5.44
C SER A 160 -9.18 -20.67 5.38
N ARG A 161 -8.61 -19.90 6.32
CA ARG A 161 -8.72 -18.44 6.37
C ARG A 161 -8.05 -17.76 5.18
N MET A 162 -6.85 -18.19 4.81
CA MET A 162 -6.12 -17.70 3.64
C MET A 162 -6.88 -17.99 2.34
N LYS A 163 -7.53 -19.17 2.22
CA LYS A 163 -8.40 -19.46 1.07
C LYS A 163 -9.55 -18.46 0.94
N VAL A 164 -10.23 -18.14 2.04
CA VAL A 164 -11.32 -17.13 2.04
C VAL A 164 -10.81 -15.72 1.71
N LEU A 165 -9.61 -15.37 2.20
CA LEU A 165 -8.97 -14.10 1.85
C LEU A 165 -8.67 -14.03 0.35
N LEU A 166 -8.08 -15.08 -0.23
CA LEU A 166 -7.74 -15.12 -1.65
C LEU A 166 -8.98 -15.18 -2.56
N GLU A 167 -10.06 -15.83 -2.13
CA GLU A 167 -11.36 -15.75 -2.80
C GLU A 167 -11.90 -14.31 -2.80
N SER A 168 -11.74 -13.59 -1.69
CA SER A 168 -12.13 -12.18 -1.62
C SER A 168 -11.24 -11.28 -2.46
N LEU A 169 -9.95 -11.59 -2.57
CA LEU A 169 -9.00 -10.85 -3.41
C LEU A 169 -9.28 -11.07 -4.91
N SER A 170 -9.59 -12.30 -5.33
CA SER A 170 -9.93 -12.57 -6.73
C SER A 170 -11.18 -11.80 -7.14
N GLY A 171 -12.19 -11.72 -6.26
CA GLY A 171 -13.37 -10.87 -6.46
C GLY A 171 -13.03 -9.39 -6.60
N PHE A 172 -12.19 -8.85 -5.71
CA PHE A 172 -11.73 -7.46 -5.78
C PHE A 172 -11.02 -7.14 -7.10
N LEU A 173 -10.13 -8.02 -7.56
CA LEU A 173 -9.42 -7.83 -8.82
C LEU A 173 -10.36 -8.00 -10.03
N ALA A 174 -11.33 -8.91 -9.97
CA ALA A 174 -12.33 -9.07 -11.01
C ALA A 174 -13.26 -7.86 -11.13
N GLU A 175 -13.58 -7.16 -10.04
CA GLU A 175 -14.26 -5.85 -10.09
C GLU A 175 -13.41 -4.84 -10.88
N GLY A 176 -12.11 -4.77 -10.59
CA GLY A 176 -11.15 -3.95 -11.32
C GLY A 176 -11.14 -4.24 -12.83
N TRP A 177 -11.02 -5.51 -13.22
CA TRP A 177 -11.13 -5.94 -14.63
C TRP A 177 -12.41 -5.43 -15.29
N LYS A 178 -13.56 -5.69 -14.66
CA LYS A 178 -14.88 -5.34 -15.19
C LYS A 178 -15.07 -3.83 -15.34
N SER A 179 -14.51 -3.03 -14.43
CA SER A 179 -14.55 -1.57 -14.53
C SER A 179 -13.71 -1.01 -15.69
N GLY A 180 -12.70 -1.75 -16.16
CA GLY A 180 -11.93 -1.39 -17.36
C GLY A 180 -12.52 -1.91 -18.68
N LEU A 181 -13.52 -2.81 -18.64
CA LEU A 181 -14.14 -3.35 -19.85
C LEU A 181 -14.86 -2.24 -20.65
N GLY A 182 -14.57 -2.17 -21.96
CA GLY A 182 -15.05 -1.09 -22.83
C GLY A 182 -14.28 0.23 -22.66
N GLY A 183 -13.27 0.25 -21.80
CA GLY A 183 -12.34 1.33 -21.63
C GLY A 183 -11.22 1.33 -22.67
N ARG A 184 -10.15 2.05 -22.35
CA ARG A 184 -8.97 2.19 -23.21
C ARG A 184 -8.03 0.99 -23.02
N THR A 185 -7.37 0.58 -24.09
CA THR A 185 -6.21 -0.34 -24.06
C THR A 185 -4.97 0.42 -24.52
N GLY A 186 -3.80 -0.20 -24.44
CA GLY A 186 -2.55 0.40 -24.87
C GLY A 186 -1.86 1.25 -23.81
N MET A 187 -0.53 1.20 -23.85
CA MET A 187 0.34 1.86 -22.85
C MET A 187 0.20 3.40 -22.84
N GLU A 188 -0.20 4.02 -23.95
CA GLU A 188 -0.45 5.45 -24.06
C GLU A 188 -1.65 5.93 -23.22
N CYS A 189 -2.51 5.00 -22.81
CA CYS A 189 -3.67 5.28 -21.98
C CYS A 189 -3.35 5.18 -20.47
N CYS A 190 -2.11 4.83 -20.12
CA CYS A 190 -1.68 4.79 -18.72
C CYS A 190 -1.63 6.20 -18.11
N GLY A 191 -2.09 6.31 -16.88
CA GLY A 191 -2.18 7.55 -16.12
C GLY A 191 -0.97 7.80 -15.21
N GLY A 192 -1.11 8.83 -14.36
CA GLY A 192 -0.24 9.03 -13.20
C GLY A 192 1.25 9.23 -13.46
N ARG A 193 2.05 9.06 -12.42
CA ARG A 193 3.52 9.19 -12.43
C ARG A 193 4.16 7.90 -12.95
N VAL A 194 3.70 6.75 -12.48
CA VAL A 194 4.24 5.45 -12.86
C VAL A 194 3.90 5.14 -14.31
N GLY A 195 2.64 5.24 -14.71
CA GLY A 195 2.19 4.92 -16.07
C GLY A 195 2.91 5.74 -17.14
N LYS A 196 3.01 7.07 -16.95
CA LYS A 196 3.70 7.98 -17.90
C LYS A 196 5.21 7.73 -18.03
N SER A 197 5.83 7.08 -17.05
CA SER A 197 7.28 6.84 -17.03
C SER A 197 7.64 5.36 -16.96
N LEU A 198 6.69 4.46 -17.22
CA LEU A 198 6.81 3.02 -17.00
C LEU A 198 8.01 2.42 -17.74
N CYS A 199 8.11 2.64 -19.05
CA CYS A 199 9.23 2.11 -19.84
C CYS A 199 10.58 2.64 -19.35
N PHE A 200 10.68 3.95 -19.08
CA PHE A 200 11.90 4.57 -18.57
C PHE A 200 12.32 3.97 -17.21
N ARG A 201 11.36 3.73 -16.31
CA ARG A 201 11.60 3.12 -15.00
C ARG A 201 12.11 1.69 -15.14
N LEU A 202 11.44 0.87 -15.96
CA LEU A 202 11.87 -0.50 -16.21
C LEU A 202 13.27 -0.57 -16.82
N GLU A 203 13.60 0.33 -17.75
CA GLU A 203 14.94 0.43 -18.33
C GLU A 203 16.01 0.81 -17.31
N LYS A 204 15.66 1.68 -16.36
CA LYS A 204 16.54 2.02 -15.24
C LYS A 204 16.79 0.79 -14.37
N LEU A 205 15.75 0.05 -14.02
CA LEU A 205 15.87 -1.20 -13.25
C LEU A 205 16.71 -2.25 -13.98
N ALA A 206 16.52 -2.43 -15.28
CA ALA A 206 17.30 -3.36 -16.09
C ALA A 206 18.80 -3.05 -16.08
N ARG A 207 19.20 -1.78 -15.90
CA ARG A 207 20.61 -1.37 -15.80
C ARG A 207 21.15 -1.42 -14.39
N ASP A 208 20.34 -1.01 -13.41
CA ASP A 208 20.85 -0.58 -12.11
C ASP A 208 20.48 -1.52 -10.95
N LEU A 209 19.59 -2.52 -11.16
CA LEU A 209 19.26 -3.52 -10.13
C LEU A 209 20.53 -4.22 -9.63
N PRO A 210 20.60 -4.65 -8.37
CA PRO A 210 21.88 -4.98 -7.73
C PRO A 210 22.57 -6.23 -8.28
N THR A 211 21.82 -7.26 -8.65
CA THR A 211 22.38 -8.55 -9.13
C THR A 211 22.23 -8.71 -10.64
N ASN A 212 23.10 -9.52 -11.24
CA ASN A 212 23.02 -9.82 -12.68
C ASN A 212 21.70 -10.52 -13.04
N GLU A 213 21.22 -11.37 -12.15
CA GLU A 213 19.99 -12.15 -12.30
C GLU A 213 18.77 -11.22 -12.31
N LEU A 214 18.73 -10.25 -11.39
CA LEU A 214 17.68 -9.24 -11.34
C LEU A 214 17.70 -8.34 -12.58
N ARG A 215 18.88 -7.87 -13.00
CA ARG A 215 19.04 -7.08 -14.24
C ARG A 215 18.59 -7.85 -15.48
N ARG A 216 18.90 -9.15 -15.55
CA ARG A 216 18.47 -10.02 -16.66
C ARG A 216 16.95 -10.16 -16.69
N SER A 217 16.32 -10.43 -15.55
CA SER A 217 14.86 -10.54 -15.44
C SER A 217 14.18 -9.22 -15.84
N ALA A 218 14.63 -8.08 -15.31
CA ALA A 218 14.12 -6.77 -15.71
C ALA A 218 14.35 -6.46 -17.20
N SER A 219 15.46 -6.90 -17.79
CA SER A 219 15.72 -6.75 -19.23
C SER A 219 14.74 -7.53 -20.11
N GLN A 220 14.34 -8.73 -19.68
CA GLN A 220 13.31 -9.52 -20.35
C GLN A 220 11.95 -8.81 -20.30
N VAL A 221 11.59 -8.29 -19.12
CA VAL A 221 10.36 -7.49 -18.93
C VAL A 221 10.37 -6.25 -19.84
N VAL A 222 11.46 -5.48 -19.87
CA VAL A 222 11.60 -4.31 -20.77
C VAL A 222 11.41 -4.69 -22.23
N THR A 223 12.02 -5.80 -22.66
CA THR A 223 11.95 -6.26 -24.05
C THR A 223 10.51 -6.61 -24.43
N ALA A 224 9.81 -7.35 -23.57
CA ALA A 224 8.42 -7.74 -23.80
C ALA A 224 7.48 -6.51 -23.81
N VAL A 225 7.61 -5.60 -22.84
CA VAL A 225 6.79 -4.38 -22.76
C VAL A 225 6.99 -3.49 -23.97
N ARG A 226 8.25 -3.26 -24.40
CA ARG A 226 8.54 -2.49 -25.63
C ARG A 226 8.04 -3.18 -26.90
N GLY A 227 7.89 -4.50 -26.88
CA GLY A 227 7.29 -5.28 -27.95
C GLY A 227 5.76 -5.24 -28.00
N GLY A 228 5.10 -4.48 -27.11
CA GLY A 228 3.64 -4.36 -27.07
C GLY A 228 2.93 -5.49 -26.32
N ALA A 229 3.66 -6.29 -25.53
CA ALA A 229 3.08 -7.44 -24.83
C ALA A 229 2.02 -7.08 -23.77
N LEU A 230 1.84 -5.80 -23.43
CA LEU A 230 0.77 -5.34 -22.53
C LEU A 230 -0.39 -4.65 -23.26
N ASP A 231 -0.29 -4.43 -24.58
CA ASP A 231 -1.26 -3.60 -25.32
C ASP A 231 -2.65 -4.25 -25.42
N GLY A 232 -2.73 -5.57 -25.26
CA GLY A 232 -3.97 -6.33 -25.24
C GLY A 232 -4.73 -6.29 -23.90
N LEU A 233 -4.10 -5.78 -22.84
CA LEU A 233 -4.72 -5.71 -21.52
C LEU A 233 -5.62 -4.48 -21.37
N PRO A 234 -6.76 -4.59 -20.68
CA PRO A 234 -7.55 -3.43 -20.32
C PRO A 234 -6.77 -2.56 -19.35
N ILE A 235 -6.86 -1.23 -19.54
CA ILE A 235 -6.39 -0.27 -18.55
C ILE A 235 -7.45 -0.17 -17.45
N VAL A 236 -7.04 -0.49 -16.22
CA VAL A 236 -7.89 -0.49 -15.03
C VAL A 236 -7.34 0.47 -14.00
N LEU A 237 -8.17 0.89 -13.06
CA LEU A 237 -7.67 1.61 -11.89
C LEU A 237 -6.97 0.61 -10.96
N THR A 238 -5.67 0.77 -10.81
CA THR A 238 -4.84 -0.03 -9.92
C THR A 238 -4.61 0.70 -8.60
N HIS A 239 -4.48 -0.04 -7.48
CA HIS A 239 -4.30 0.54 -6.15
C HIS A 239 -2.97 1.29 -5.96
N GLY A 240 -1.91 0.86 -6.65
CA GLY A 240 -0.55 1.41 -6.51
C GLY A 240 0.23 0.95 -5.28
N ASP A 241 -0.44 0.66 -4.16
CA ASP A 241 0.20 0.18 -2.91
C ASP A 241 -0.54 -1.01 -2.26
N LEU A 242 -0.72 -2.12 -2.99
CA LEU A 242 -1.54 -3.26 -2.53
C LEU A 242 -0.77 -4.18 -1.55
N LEU A 243 -0.39 -3.63 -0.39
CA LEU A 243 0.34 -4.33 0.66
C LEU A 243 -0.57 -4.92 1.76
N PRO A 244 -0.09 -5.92 2.53
CA PRO A 244 -0.80 -6.47 3.69
C PRO A 244 -1.30 -5.43 4.70
N SER A 245 -0.60 -4.31 4.87
CA SER A 245 -1.00 -3.22 5.76
C SER A 245 -2.22 -2.45 5.27
N ASN A 246 -2.45 -2.44 3.96
CA ASN A 246 -3.51 -1.68 3.29
C ASN A 246 -4.77 -2.53 3.03
N ILE A 247 -4.72 -3.83 3.32
CA ILE A 247 -5.86 -4.74 3.19
C ILE A 247 -6.51 -4.95 4.56
N LEU A 248 -7.78 -4.55 4.69
CA LEU A 248 -8.57 -4.76 5.90
C LEU A 248 -9.39 -6.05 5.78
N VAL A 249 -9.20 -6.97 6.71
CA VAL A 249 -9.91 -8.26 6.76
C VAL A 249 -10.91 -8.34 7.91
N GLY A 250 -12.02 -9.03 7.66
CA GLY A 250 -13.05 -9.28 8.68
C GLY A 250 -12.52 -10.20 9.79
N PRO A 251 -12.61 -9.83 11.08
CA PRO A 251 -12.01 -10.62 12.17
C PRO A 251 -12.50 -12.07 12.24
N ALA A 252 -13.76 -12.30 11.91
CA ALA A 252 -14.39 -13.62 11.87
C ALA A 252 -14.38 -14.23 10.47
N SER A 253 -14.76 -13.44 9.45
CA SER A 253 -14.98 -13.95 8.09
C SER A 253 -13.71 -14.09 7.26
N TRP A 254 -12.63 -13.35 7.57
CA TRP A 254 -11.41 -13.29 6.77
C TRP A 254 -11.57 -12.80 5.32
N ARG A 255 -12.78 -12.34 4.95
CA ARG A 255 -13.02 -11.61 3.70
C ARG A 255 -12.45 -10.21 3.78
N ILE A 256 -12.03 -9.66 2.64
CA ILE A 256 -11.66 -8.25 2.51
C ILE A 256 -12.90 -7.41 2.83
N ARG A 257 -12.71 -6.41 3.70
CA ARG A 257 -13.73 -5.45 4.13
C ARG A 257 -13.40 -4.04 3.67
N GLY A 258 -12.16 -3.81 3.29
CA GLY A 258 -11.68 -2.55 2.76
C GLY A 258 -10.26 -2.67 2.23
N VAL A 259 -9.93 -1.81 1.27
CA VAL A 259 -8.55 -1.54 0.87
C VAL A 259 -8.34 -0.04 1.06
N ILE A 260 -7.28 0.35 1.77
CA ILE A 260 -7.02 1.74 2.19
C ILE A 260 -5.73 2.28 1.57
N ASP A 261 -5.56 3.61 1.63
CA ASP A 261 -4.41 4.33 1.09
C ASP A 261 -4.26 4.27 -0.44
N TRP A 262 -5.30 4.73 -1.13
CA TRP A 262 -5.38 4.85 -2.59
C TRP A 262 -4.58 6.03 -3.16
N ALA A 263 -3.60 6.56 -2.42
CA ALA A 263 -2.85 7.75 -2.85
C ALA A 263 -1.94 7.49 -4.06
N GLU A 264 -1.49 6.25 -4.23
CA GLU A 264 -0.67 5.81 -5.37
C GLU A 264 -1.52 5.22 -6.51
N ALA A 265 -2.85 5.38 -6.47
CA ALA A 265 -3.74 4.79 -7.46
C ALA A 265 -3.53 5.39 -8.85
N GLU A 266 -3.41 4.52 -9.86
CA GLU A 266 -3.16 4.92 -11.23
C GLU A 266 -3.90 4.01 -12.23
N TRP A 267 -4.26 4.58 -13.38
CA TRP A 267 -4.75 3.83 -14.54
C TRP A 267 -3.60 3.09 -15.20
N LEU A 268 -3.57 1.77 -15.08
CA LEU A 268 -2.49 0.90 -15.54
C LEU A 268 -3.05 -0.42 -16.13
N PRO A 269 -2.26 -1.17 -16.94
CA PRO A 269 -2.67 -2.47 -17.43
C PRO A 269 -3.09 -3.41 -16.30
N PHE A 270 -4.20 -4.12 -16.50
CA PHE A 270 -4.64 -5.11 -15.53
C PHE A 270 -3.54 -6.12 -15.20
N GLY A 271 -3.37 -6.38 -13.91
CA GLY A 271 -2.36 -7.30 -13.42
C GLY A 271 -1.13 -6.61 -12.81
N ILE A 272 -0.91 -5.31 -13.05
CA ILE A 272 0.21 -4.59 -12.41
C ILE A 272 0.14 -4.68 -10.88
N CYS A 273 -1.03 -4.60 -10.25
CA CYS A 273 -1.14 -4.72 -8.79
C CYS A 273 -1.08 -6.18 -8.26
N LEU A 274 -0.93 -7.19 -9.11
CA LEU A 274 -0.90 -8.60 -8.68
C LEU A 274 0.36 -8.98 -7.89
N TYR A 275 1.38 -8.11 -7.79
CA TYR A 275 2.45 -8.31 -6.81
C TYR A 275 1.89 -8.40 -5.38
N GLY A 276 0.72 -7.79 -5.12
CA GLY A 276 0.00 -7.91 -3.85
C GLY A 276 -0.37 -9.35 -3.49
N LEU A 277 -0.66 -10.22 -4.48
CA LEU A 277 -0.92 -11.65 -4.26
C LEU A 277 0.30 -12.33 -3.62
N GLU A 278 1.50 -12.04 -4.11
CA GLU A 278 2.73 -12.68 -3.63
C GLU A 278 2.99 -12.36 -2.16
N HIS A 279 2.65 -11.14 -1.72
CA HIS A 279 2.70 -10.76 -0.31
C HIS A 279 1.78 -11.59 0.60
N LEU A 280 0.67 -12.10 0.07
CA LEU A 280 -0.28 -12.91 0.85
C LEU A 280 0.13 -14.38 0.92
N LEU A 281 1.05 -14.83 0.09
CA LEU A 281 1.44 -16.24 -0.03
C LEU A 281 2.65 -16.62 0.83
N GLY A 282 3.17 -15.69 1.61
CA GLY A 282 4.31 -15.92 2.49
C GLY A 282 4.50 -14.80 3.49
N CYS A 283 5.69 -14.75 4.09
CA CYS A 283 6.10 -13.67 4.98
C CYS A 283 7.61 -13.42 4.90
N MET A 284 8.03 -12.23 5.31
CA MET A 284 9.46 -11.92 5.48
C MET A 284 9.97 -12.62 6.76
N GLU A 285 11.06 -13.37 6.63
CA GLU A 285 11.83 -13.93 7.73
C GLU A 285 13.09 -13.07 7.95
N THR A 286 13.19 -12.50 9.14
CA THR A 286 14.34 -11.68 9.57
C THR A 286 14.98 -12.34 10.79
N ALA A 287 16.00 -13.16 10.57
CA ALA A 287 16.78 -13.78 11.64
C ALA A 287 17.96 -12.88 12.03
N VAL A 288 18.26 -12.80 13.33
CA VAL A 288 19.38 -11.98 13.84
C VAL A 288 20.69 -12.42 13.18
N GLY A 289 21.38 -11.48 12.54
CA GLY A 289 22.67 -11.73 11.87
C GLY A 289 22.57 -12.34 10.47
N SER A 290 21.37 -12.47 9.91
CA SER A 290 21.15 -12.94 8.54
C SER A 290 20.41 -11.89 7.72
N ARG A 291 20.66 -11.90 6.41
CA ARG A 291 19.88 -11.09 5.46
C ARG A 291 18.40 -11.49 5.51
N PRO A 292 17.46 -10.53 5.39
CA PRO A 292 16.05 -10.80 5.20
C PRO A 292 15.80 -11.79 4.07
N LYS A 293 14.81 -12.65 4.24
CA LYS A 293 14.37 -13.59 3.22
C LYS A 293 12.86 -13.68 3.18
N PHE A 294 12.29 -13.49 1.99
CA PHE A 294 10.89 -13.81 1.82
C PHE A 294 10.70 -15.33 1.69
N VAL A 295 9.81 -15.89 2.52
CA VAL A 295 9.51 -17.32 2.55
C VAL A 295 8.03 -17.53 2.26
N TYR A 296 7.77 -18.23 1.15
CA TYR A 296 6.44 -18.70 0.82
C TYR A 296 5.98 -19.78 1.81
N TYR A 297 4.69 -19.79 2.14
CA TYR A 297 4.11 -20.90 2.89
C TYR A 297 4.27 -22.21 2.12
N ARG A 298 4.37 -23.35 2.81
CA ARG A 298 4.41 -24.67 2.13
C ARG A 298 3.16 -24.92 1.29
N GLN A 299 2.03 -24.33 1.69
CA GLN A 299 0.76 -24.38 0.97
C GLN A 299 0.60 -23.25 -0.07
N ALA A 300 1.64 -22.46 -0.36
CA ALA A 300 1.55 -21.35 -1.30
C ALA A 300 1.13 -21.78 -2.70
N LYS A 301 1.54 -22.98 -3.17
CA LYS A 301 1.07 -23.51 -4.45
C LYS A 301 -0.44 -23.75 -4.44
N GLU A 302 -0.95 -24.46 -3.44
CA GLU A 302 -2.39 -24.74 -3.29
C GLU A 302 -3.21 -23.44 -3.23
N LEU A 303 -2.71 -22.45 -2.48
CA LEU A 303 -3.34 -21.14 -2.36
C LEU A 303 -3.32 -20.36 -3.68
N ARG A 304 -2.20 -20.37 -4.40
CA ARG A 304 -2.06 -19.70 -5.71
C ARG A 304 -2.94 -20.35 -6.77
N ASP A 305 -2.95 -21.68 -6.87
CA ASP A 305 -3.80 -22.43 -7.80
C ASP A 305 -5.28 -22.12 -7.52
N GLY A 306 -5.70 -22.11 -6.24
CA GLY A 306 -7.06 -21.77 -5.85
C GLY A 306 -7.44 -20.32 -6.20
N PHE A 307 -6.53 -19.36 -5.99
CA PHE A 307 -6.74 -17.97 -6.39
C PHE A 307 -6.96 -17.85 -7.90
N TRP A 308 -6.08 -18.44 -8.72
CA TRP A 308 -6.18 -18.35 -10.18
C TRP A 308 -7.42 -19.05 -10.72
N GLY A 309 -7.80 -20.21 -10.16
CA GLY A 309 -9.04 -20.87 -10.51
C GLY A 309 -10.26 -19.97 -10.30
N LEU A 310 -10.35 -19.31 -9.13
CA LEU A 310 -11.45 -18.38 -8.82
C LEU A 310 -11.41 -17.10 -9.67
N LEU A 311 -10.24 -16.64 -10.07
CA LEU A 311 -10.12 -15.46 -10.94
C LEU A 311 -10.53 -15.79 -12.37
N LEU A 312 -10.12 -16.96 -12.90
CA LEU A 312 -10.54 -17.48 -14.21
C LEU A 312 -12.05 -17.68 -14.29
N GLU A 313 -12.67 -18.23 -13.24
CA GLU A 313 -14.14 -18.36 -13.15
C GLU A 313 -14.86 -17.01 -13.24
N GLN A 314 -14.24 -15.94 -12.74
CA GLN A 314 -14.81 -14.59 -12.74
C GLN A 314 -14.45 -13.76 -13.97
N ILE A 315 -13.37 -14.14 -14.68
CA ILE A 315 -12.86 -13.52 -15.90
C ILE A 315 -12.54 -14.65 -16.91
N PRO A 316 -13.55 -15.22 -17.58
CA PRO A 316 -13.36 -16.34 -18.51
C PRO A 316 -12.44 -16.00 -19.69
N GLU A 317 -12.27 -14.72 -20.03
CA GLU A 317 -11.35 -14.26 -21.08
C GLU A 317 -9.90 -14.67 -20.78
N LEU A 318 -9.53 -14.81 -19.50
CA LEU A 318 -8.20 -15.25 -19.08
C LEU A 318 -7.96 -16.75 -19.33
N GLU A 319 -8.95 -17.52 -19.80
CA GLU A 319 -8.71 -18.87 -20.34
C GLU A 319 -7.87 -18.82 -21.63
N ASN A 320 -7.81 -17.66 -22.32
CA ASN A 320 -6.87 -17.43 -23.41
C ASN A 320 -5.43 -17.42 -22.87
N PRO A 321 -4.56 -18.38 -23.28
CA PRO A 321 -3.20 -18.47 -22.76
C PRO A 321 -2.34 -17.24 -23.06
N GLU A 322 -2.56 -16.57 -24.20
CA GLU A 322 -1.84 -15.36 -24.55
C GLU A 322 -2.21 -14.22 -23.60
N LEU A 323 -3.50 -13.99 -23.39
CA LEU A 323 -3.98 -12.95 -22.48
C LEU A 323 -3.53 -13.22 -21.03
N LEU A 324 -3.59 -14.47 -20.59
CA LEU A 324 -3.06 -14.86 -19.28
C LEU A 324 -1.56 -14.59 -19.16
N ALA A 325 -0.78 -14.87 -20.19
CA ALA A 325 0.65 -14.56 -20.22
C ALA A 325 0.91 -13.04 -20.14
N GLN A 326 0.07 -12.21 -20.79
CA GLN A 326 0.14 -10.75 -20.64
C GLN A 326 -0.13 -10.32 -19.19
N VAL A 327 -1.12 -10.91 -18.52
CA VAL A 327 -1.40 -10.64 -17.09
C VAL A 327 -0.23 -11.06 -16.20
N MET A 328 0.43 -12.19 -16.48
CA MET A 328 1.63 -12.61 -15.76
C MET A 328 2.77 -11.60 -15.95
N LEU A 329 2.98 -11.13 -17.19
CA LEU A 329 3.97 -10.09 -17.46
C LEU A 329 3.64 -8.78 -16.74
N ALA A 330 2.37 -8.36 -16.72
CA ALA A 330 1.93 -7.18 -15.99
C ALA A 330 2.22 -7.31 -14.49
N ARG A 331 2.02 -8.50 -13.92
CA ARG A 331 2.38 -8.82 -12.53
C ARG A 331 3.88 -8.64 -12.30
N ASP A 332 4.73 -9.12 -13.19
CA ASP A 332 6.19 -8.97 -13.07
C ASP A 332 6.66 -7.52 -13.25
N VAL A 333 6.01 -6.75 -14.12
CA VAL A 333 6.18 -5.29 -14.21
C VAL A 333 5.86 -4.65 -12.86
N GLY A 334 4.73 -5.01 -12.24
CA GLY A 334 4.36 -4.54 -10.92
C GLY A 334 5.39 -4.87 -9.84
N VAL A 335 5.91 -6.10 -9.82
CA VAL A 335 6.98 -6.52 -8.90
C VAL A 335 8.23 -5.66 -9.11
N CYS A 336 8.66 -5.47 -10.36
CA CYS A 336 9.82 -4.64 -10.68
C CYS A 336 9.63 -3.20 -10.23
N LEU A 337 8.50 -2.59 -10.55
CA LEU A 337 8.25 -1.18 -10.24
C LEU A 337 8.10 -0.94 -8.73
N TRP A 338 7.44 -1.84 -8.01
CA TRP A 338 7.19 -1.66 -6.58
C TRP A 338 8.41 -1.99 -5.72
N ARG A 339 9.11 -3.09 -6.02
CA ARG A 339 10.25 -3.59 -5.21
C ARG A 339 11.61 -3.21 -5.77
N GLY A 340 11.67 -2.65 -6.98
CA GLY A 340 12.91 -2.23 -7.62
C GLY A 340 13.36 -0.81 -7.30
N PHE A 341 12.46 0.01 -6.75
CA PHE A 341 12.79 1.36 -6.30
C PHE A 341 12.69 1.44 -4.79
N ALA A 342 13.66 2.10 -4.18
CA ALA A 342 13.64 2.31 -2.75
C ALA A 342 12.63 3.39 -2.37
N TRP A 343 12.11 3.30 -1.14
CA TRP A 343 11.24 4.32 -0.59
C TRP A 343 12.09 5.42 0.06
N ASP A 344 12.33 6.51 -0.68
CA ASP A 344 13.06 7.68 -0.18
C ASP A 344 12.07 8.84 0.06
N ASP A 345 11.22 8.73 1.09
CA ASP A 345 10.20 9.74 1.41
C ASP A 345 9.23 10.01 0.24
N GLY A 346 8.81 8.93 -0.44
CA GLY A 346 7.92 8.97 -1.61
C GLY A 346 8.60 9.38 -2.92
N ALA A 347 9.91 9.64 -2.92
CA ALA A 347 10.68 9.64 -4.15
C ALA A 347 10.87 8.18 -4.61
N ILE A 348 10.37 7.88 -5.80
CA ILE A 348 10.44 6.55 -6.43
C ILE A 348 11.36 6.70 -7.63
N ASP A 349 12.65 6.95 -7.41
CA ASP A 349 13.60 7.16 -8.50
C ASP A 349 14.95 6.50 -8.24
N ARG A 350 15.34 6.31 -6.98
CA ARG A 350 16.52 5.50 -6.62
C ARG A 350 16.23 4.01 -6.73
N VAL A 351 17.05 3.30 -7.48
CA VAL A 351 16.99 1.84 -7.56
C VAL A 351 17.54 1.23 -6.27
N VAL A 352 16.92 0.15 -5.81
CA VAL A 352 17.29 -0.54 -4.57
C VAL A 352 18.73 -1.06 -4.61
N ASN A 353 19.38 -1.09 -3.45
CA ASN A 353 20.73 -1.63 -3.28
C ASN A 353 20.78 -2.68 -2.16
N VAL A 354 21.84 -3.50 -2.16
CA VAL A 354 21.97 -4.65 -1.24
C VAL A 354 22.38 -4.28 0.18
N ASP A 355 22.75 -3.03 0.44
CA ASP A 355 23.24 -2.58 1.74
C ASP A 355 22.14 -1.87 2.51
N ASP A 356 21.36 -1.01 1.84
CA ASP A 356 20.30 -0.21 2.46
C ASP A 356 18.90 -0.83 2.30
N ASP A 357 18.67 -1.63 1.25
CA ASP A 357 17.32 -2.07 0.83
C ASP A 357 17.20 -3.61 0.79
N GLU A 358 17.84 -4.31 1.73
CA GLU A 358 17.93 -5.79 1.73
C GLU A 358 16.56 -6.49 1.67
N GLU A 359 15.53 -5.94 2.31
CA GLU A 359 14.16 -6.49 2.26
C GLU A 359 13.56 -6.41 0.86
N GLU A 360 13.76 -5.30 0.16
CA GLU A 360 13.25 -5.09 -1.20
C GLU A 360 13.91 -6.05 -2.18
N VAL A 361 15.23 -6.24 -2.05
CA VAL A 361 15.98 -7.23 -2.82
C VAL A 361 15.46 -8.65 -2.54
N ALA A 362 15.20 -8.99 -1.29
CA ALA A 362 14.67 -10.30 -0.92
C ALA A 362 13.27 -10.55 -1.51
N PHE A 363 12.41 -9.52 -1.58
CA PHE A 363 11.13 -9.61 -2.27
C PHE A 363 11.30 -9.83 -3.77
N LEU A 364 12.13 -9.02 -4.45
CA LEU A 364 12.39 -9.15 -5.88
C LEU A 364 12.85 -10.56 -6.24
N GLU A 365 13.84 -11.08 -5.51
CA GLU A 365 14.41 -12.39 -5.77
C GLU A 365 13.41 -13.53 -5.55
N ALA A 366 12.53 -13.42 -4.54
CA ALA A 366 11.50 -14.40 -4.31
C ALA A 366 10.38 -14.32 -5.36
N PHE A 367 9.91 -13.11 -5.65
CA PHE A 367 8.71 -12.89 -6.47
C PHE A 367 8.99 -13.12 -7.95
N LEU A 368 10.19 -12.79 -8.44
CA LEU A 368 10.66 -13.09 -9.79
C LEU A 368 11.22 -14.52 -9.93
N GLY A 369 11.07 -15.36 -8.91
CA GLY A 369 11.41 -16.79 -8.97
C GLY A 369 12.91 -17.11 -8.90
N LEU A 370 13.79 -16.13 -8.64
CA LEU A 370 15.24 -16.29 -8.69
C LEU A 370 15.83 -17.12 -7.54
N ARG A 371 15.07 -17.34 -6.46
CA ARG A 371 15.52 -18.08 -5.25
C ARG A 371 14.65 -19.27 -4.84
N SER A 372 13.59 -19.62 -5.58
CA SER A 372 12.70 -20.71 -5.17
C SER A 372 13.23 -22.10 -5.58
N THR A 373 13.48 -22.96 -4.60
CA THR A 373 13.66 -24.42 -4.77
C THR A 373 12.34 -25.19 -4.80
N ALA A 374 11.20 -24.50 -4.66
CA ALA A 374 9.89 -25.09 -4.87
C ALA A 374 9.54 -24.96 -6.35
N ALA A 375 9.56 -26.10 -7.05
CA ALA A 375 9.20 -26.23 -8.45
C ALA A 375 7.85 -25.54 -8.72
N TRP A 376 7.90 -24.46 -9.49
CA TRP A 376 7.29 -24.30 -10.81
C TRP A 376 7.97 -23.09 -11.48
N HIS A 377 9.10 -23.36 -12.14
CA HIS A 377 9.54 -22.57 -13.29
C HIS A 377 8.75 -23.12 -14.47
N ASP A 378 7.64 -22.49 -14.81
CA ASP A 378 7.26 -22.29 -16.20
C ASP A 378 7.05 -20.79 -16.35
N SER A 379 8.18 -20.10 -16.34
CA SER A 379 8.30 -18.90 -17.14
C SER A 379 7.96 -19.33 -18.57
N MET A 380 6.74 -19.01 -19.04
CA MET A 380 6.36 -19.18 -20.45
C MET A 380 7.25 -18.38 -21.41
N ILE A 381 8.27 -17.67 -20.92
CA ILE A 381 9.33 -17.09 -21.75
C ILE A 381 10.21 -18.19 -22.38
N ASP A 382 10.24 -19.43 -21.87
CA ASP A 382 11.05 -20.52 -22.42
C ASP A 382 10.30 -21.45 -23.41
N SER A 383 9.01 -21.21 -23.72
CA SER A 383 8.27 -22.10 -24.62
C SER A 383 8.02 -21.58 -26.05
N GLN A 384 8.45 -20.36 -26.40
CA GLN A 384 8.48 -19.90 -27.80
C GLN A 384 9.62 -18.91 -28.08
N LEU A 385 10.85 -19.44 -28.20
CA LEU A 385 11.92 -18.92 -29.06
C LEU A 385 12.67 -20.07 -29.73
#